data_AF-A0A1E7JEE2-F1
#
_entry.id   AF-A0A1E7JEE2-F1
#
_cell.length_a   1.000
_cell.length_b   1.000
_cell.length_c   1.000
_cell.angle_alpha   90.00
_cell.angle_beta   90.00
_cell.angle_gamma   90.00
#
_symmetry.space_group_name_H-M   'P 1'
#
loop_
_entity.id
_entity.type
_entity.pdbx_description
1 polymer ?
#
loop_
_entity_poly.entity_id
_entity_poly.type
_entity_poly.pdbx_seq_one_letter_code
_entity_poly.pdbx_strand_id
1 'polypeptide(L)'
;MACSLSHAAVANPRRARIRVFHEGNIFFPVIAGPFVDAACTSKLDIRIGDQVYDMCLLCRASCPQKSFFIEAETGFPLKCDFCGIPPNPSCVRWCNSGALELIDD
;
A
#
# COMPACT_ATOMS: atom_id res chain seq x y z
N MET A 1 8.38 -3.39 6.03
CA MET A 1 9.60 -4.15 5.69
C MET A 1 9.32 -5.63 5.39
N ALA A 2 8.55 -6.35 6.22
CA ALA A 2 8.26 -7.77 6.01
C ALA A 2 7.76 -8.12 4.59
N CYS A 3 6.85 -7.32 4.04
CA CYS A 3 6.29 -7.58 2.70
C CYS A 3 7.34 -7.57 1.58
N SER A 4 8.28 -6.62 1.55
CA SER A 4 9.31 -6.59 0.50
C SER A 4 10.34 -7.71 0.67
N LEU A 5 10.71 -8.05 1.90
CA LEU A 5 11.54 -9.23 2.18
C LEU A 5 10.90 -10.51 1.64
N SER A 6 9.59 -10.69 1.88
CA SER A 6 8.87 -11.89 1.44
C SER A 6 8.78 -12.06 -0.07
N HIS A 7 8.88 -10.98 -0.85
CA HIS A 7 8.71 -11.04 -2.31
C HIS A 7 9.99 -10.82 -3.11
N ALA A 8 10.95 -10.10 -2.54
CA ALA A 8 12.16 -9.69 -3.24
C ALA A 8 13.44 -10.07 -2.50
N ALA A 9 13.34 -10.74 -1.34
CA ALA A 9 14.45 -11.04 -0.43
C ALA A 9 15.28 -9.79 -0.02
N VAL A 10 14.74 -8.59 -0.22
CA VAL A 10 15.39 -7.32 0.05
C VAL A 10 14.47 -6.44 0.89
N ALA A 11 15.04 -5.92 1.97
CA ALA A 11 14.43 -4.94 2.86
C ALA A 11 14.37 -3.56 2.18
N ASN A 12 13.44 -3.37 1.24
CA ASN A 12 13.21 -2.09 0.56
C ASN A 12 11.73 -1.68 0.68
N PRO A 13 11.39 -0.57 1.39
CA PRO A 13 10.03 -0.08 1.44
C PRO A 13 9.42 0.10 0.07
N ARG A 14 10.15 0.63 -0.92
CA ARG A 14 9.63 0.89 -2.28
C ARG A 14 9.18 -0.37 -3.03
N ARG A 15 9.63 -1.56 -2.60
CA ARG A 15 9.25 -2.84 -3.20
C ARG A 15 8.14 -3.58 -2.45
N ALA A 16 7.63 -3.04 -1.34
CA ALA A 16 6.53 -3.65 -0.61
C ALA A 16 5.18 -3.39 -1.31
N ARG A 17 4.24 -4.33 -1.15
CA ARG A 17 2.84 -4.22 -1.63
C ARG A 17 1.90 -3.60 -0.58
N ILE A 18 2.45 -3.04 0.49
CA ILE A 18 1.77 -2.25 1.53
C ILE A 18 2.65 -1.05 1.88
N ARG A 19 2.03 0.10 2.15
CA ARG A 19 2.65 1.33 2.64
C ARG A 19 1.90 1.82 3.86
N VAL A 20 2.60 2.36 4.84
CA VAL A 20 1.98 3.11 5.93
C VAL A 20 2.21 4.58 5.61
N PHE A 21 1.13 5.31 5.37
CA PHE A 21 1.16 6.76 5.22
C PHE A 21 0.78 7.41 6.54
N HIS A 22 1.03 8.72 6.64
CA HIS A 22 0.64 9.49 7.80
C HIS A 22 0.19 10.89 7.41
N GLU A 23 -0.81 11.38 8.13
CA GLU A 23 -1.27 12.77 8.10
C GLU A 23 -1.42 13.24 9.55
N GLY A 24 -0.55 14.15 9.97
CA GLY A 24 -0.42 14.52 11.39
C GLY A 24 -0.08 13.31 12.26
N ASN A 25 -0.94 13.01 13.24
CA ASN A 25 -0.77 11.90 14.18
C ASN A 25 -1.48 10.60 13.73
N ILE A 26 -2.05 10.58 12.53
CA ILE A 26 -2.82 9.45 12.03
C ILE A 26 -1.94 8.66 11.07
N PHE A 27 -1.76 7.36 11.35
CA PHE A 27 -1.01 6.43 10.53
C PHE A 27 -1.99 5.44 9.89
N PHE A 28 -1.96 5.31 8.57
CA PHE A 28 -2.90 4.46 7.86
C PHE A 28 -2.19 3.53 6.87
N PRO A 29 -2.31 2.20 7.04
CA PRO A 29 -1.77 1.22 6.11
C PRO A 29 -2.65 1.12 4.86
N VAL A 30 -2.03 1.18 3.68
CA VAL A 30 -2.68 1.05 2.38
C VAL A 30 -1.98 -0.03 1.58
N ILE A 31 -2.76 -1.02 1.12
CA ILE A 31 -2.27 -2.12 0.29
C ILE A 31 -2.40 -1.79 -1.19
N ALA A 32 -1.40 -2.21 -1.96
CA ALA A 32 -1.36 -2.04 -3.41
C ALA A 32 -2.54 -2.77 -4.08
N GLY A 33 -3.23 -2.07 -4.97
CA GLY A 33 -4.41 -2.51 -5.68
C GLY A 33 -4.16 -2.70 -7.19
N PRO A 34 -5.17 -2.48 -8.04
CA PRO A 34 -5.02 -2.67 -9.48
C PRO A 34 -4.09 -1.61 -10.10
N PHE A 35 -3.46 -1.99 -11.22
CA PHE A 35 -2.77 -1.05 -12.10
C PHE A 35 -3.79 -0.22 -12.89
N VAL A 36 -3.47 1.05 -13.11
CA VAL A 36 -4.17 1.93 -14.05
C VAL A 36 -3.14 2.62 -14.93
N ASP A 37 -3.45 2.72 -16.22
CA ASP A 37 -2.58 3.31 -17.24
C ASP A 37 -2.70 4.84 -17.33
N ALA A 38 -3.79 5.42 -16.81
CA ALA A 38 -4.03 6.86 -16.77
C ALA A 38 -4.17 7.40 -15.34
N ALA A 39 -3.84 8.67 -15.18
CA ALA A 39 -4.13 9.43 -13.97
C ALA A 39 -5.56 9.99 -13.98
N CYS A 40 -6.14 10.22 -12.80
CA CYS A 40 -7.40 10.94 -12.69
C CYS A 40 -7.23 12.38 -13.19
N THR A 41 -8.24 12.89 -13.89
CA THR A 41 -8.30 14.29 -14.34
C THR A 41 -8.54 15.27 -13.19
N SER A 42 -9.14 14.79 -12.10
CA SER A 42 -9.34 15.53 -10.86
C SER A 42 -8.69 14.79 -9.70
N LYS A 43 -7.92 15.53 -8.91
CA LYS A 43 -7.36 15.09 -7.63
C LYS A 43 -8.02 15.94 -6.56
N LEU A 44 -8.38 15.30 -5.46
CA LEU A 44 -9.15 15.91 -4.41
C LEU A 44 -8.44 15.64 -3.09
N ASP A 45 -8.51 16.61 -2.20
CA ASP A 45 -8.30 16.34 -0.78
C ASP A 45 -9.64 15.93 -0.18
N ILE A 46 -9.63 14.90 0.65
CA ILE A 46 -10.82 14.49 1.37
C ILE A 46 -10.73 14.92 2.83
N ARG A 47 -11.85 15.43 3.35
CA ARG A 47 -11.97 15.76 4.77
C ARG A 47 -12.72 14.65 5.49
N ILE A 48 -12.09 14.06 6.49
CA ILE A 48 -12.70 13.05 7.37
C ILE A 48 -12.57 13.56 8.79
N GLY A 49 -13.70 13.94 9.39
CA GLY A 49 -13.72 14.68 10.65
C GLY A 49 -13.01 16.02 10.50
N ASP A 50 -12.07 16.30 11.40
CA ASP A 50 -11.29 17.54 11.41
C ASP A 50 -9.99 17.47 10.60
N GLN A 51 -9.65 16.30 10.04
CA GLN A 51 -8.42 16.10 9.28
C GLN A 51 -8.68 16.11 7.77
N VAL A 52 -7.72 16.66 7.04
CA VAL A 52 -7.67 16.64 5.57
C VAL A 52 -6.61 15.64 5.13
N TYR A 53 -6.92 14.84 4.10
CA TYR A 53 -6.06 13.81 3.53
C TYR A 53 -5.96 14.00 2.02
N ASP A 54 -4.76 13.85 1.47
CA ASP A 54 -4.60 13.63 0.03
C ASP A 54 -5.25 12.29 -0.35
N MET A 55 -6.29 12.34 -1.18
CA MET A 55 -7.01 11.14 -1.65
C MET A 55 -6.09 10.14 -2.35
N CYS A 56 -5.01 10.61 -2.99
CA CYS A 56 -4.04 9.75 -3.65
C CYS A 56 -3.35 8.80 -2.66
N LEU A 57 -3.13 9.21 -1.40
CA LEU A 57 -2.52 8.40 -0.36
C LEU A 57 -3.41 7.23 0.06
N LEU A 58 -4.73 7.43 0.04
CA LEU A 58 -5.72 6.39 0.34
C LEU A 58 -6.01 5.50 -0.87
N CYS A 59 -5.76 6.01 -2.08
CA CYS A 59 -5.95 5.28 -3.31
C CYS A 59 -4.97 4.11 -3.43
N ARG A 60 -5.52 2.91 -3.63
CA ARG A 60 -4.75 1.66 -3.76
C ARG A 60 -4.10 1.48 -5.13
N ALA A 61 -4.52 2.22 -6.16
CA ALA A 61 -4.08 1.96 -7.52
C ALA A 61 -2.56 2.14 -7.69
N SER A 62 -1.92 1.28 -8.49
CA SER A 62 -0.62 1.58 -9.07
C SER A 62 -0.85 2.48 -10.28
N CYS A 63 -0.63 3.79 -10.10
CA CYS A 63 -1.05 4.84 -11.02
C CYS A 63 0.17 5.69 -11.44
N PRO A 64 0.27 6.13 -12.71
CA PRO A 64 1.41 6.92 -13.20
C PRO A 64 1.65 8.24 -12.45
N GLN A 65 0.64 8.75 -11.72
CA GLN A 65 0.79 9.97 -10.92
C GLN A 65 1.58 9.77 -9.63
N LYS A 66 1.62 8.54 -9.08
CA LYS A 66 2.09 8.26 -7.72
C LYS A 66 3.42 7.54 -7.79
N SER A 67 4.34 7.86 -6.88
CA SER A 67 5.66 7.22 -6.81
C SER A 67 5.66 5.90 -6.01
N PHE A 68 4.50 5.48 -5.51
CA PHE A 68 4.32 4.28 -4.69
C PHE A 68 3.44 3.23 -5.38
N PHE A 69 3.58 1.99 -4.92
CA PHE A 69 3.06 0.79 -5.60
C PHE A 69 3.60 0.60 -7.02
N ILE A 70 4.80 1.12 -7.28
CA ILE A 70 5.59 0.93 -8.49
C ILE A 70 6.96 0.40 -8.04
N GLU A 71 7.44 -0.63 -8.71
CA GLU A 71 8.73 -1.26 -8.46
C GLU A 71 9.86 -0.27 -8.76
N ALA A 72 10.87 -0.20 -7.88
CA ALA A 72 11.82 0.90 -7.87
C ALA A 72 12.86 0.86 -9.01
N GLU A 73 13.16 -0.32 -9.54
CA GLU A 73 14.20 -0.55 -10.56
C GLU A 73 13.57 -0.70 -11.96
N THR A 74 12.48 -1.46 -12.04
CA THR A 74 11.83 -1.85 -13.30
C THR A 74 10.66 -0.96 -13.69
N GLY A 75 10.09 -0.20 -12.74
CA GLY A 75 8.87 0.58 -12.98
C GLY A 75 7.59 -0.25 -13.11
N PHE A 76 7.65 -1.57 -12.85
CA PHE A 76 6.45 -2.41 -12.93
C PHE A 76 5.46 -2.12 -11.79
N PRO A 77 4.14 -2.18 -12.05
CA PRO A 77 3.14 -1.98 -11.01
C PRO A 77 3.17 -3.12 -10.00
N LEU A 78 3.11 -2.76 -8.71
CA LEU A 78 2.98 -3.70 -7.61
C LEU A 78 1.51 -3.87 -7.26
N LYS A 79 1.10 -5.11 -6.97
CA LYS A 79 -0.25 -5.45 -6.48
C LYS A 79 -0.14 -6.40 -5.29
N CYS A 80 -0.96 -6.19 -4.26
CA CYS A 80 -1.06 -7.11 -3.14
C CYS A 80 -1.77 -8.39 -3.60
N ASP A 81 -1.16 -9.53 -3.31
CA ASP A 81 -1.60 -10.88 -3.60
C ASP A 81 -1.89 -11.68 -2.31
N PHE A 82 -1.98 -10.98 -1.18
CA PHE A 82 -2.13 -11.57 0.16
C PHE A 82 -1.06 -12.63 0.50
N CYS A 83 0.12 -12.53 -0.14
CA CYS A 83 1.22 -13.49 -0.02
C CYS A 83 0.83 -14.92 -0.47
N GLY A 84 -0.04 -15.04 -1.46
CA GLY A 84 -0.36 -16.30 -2.13
C GLY A 84 -1.74 -16.87 -1.79
N ILE A 85 -1.95 -18.11 -2.24
CA ILE A 85 -3.16 -18.90 -2.00
C ILE A 85 -2.71 -20.24 -1.41
N PRO A 86 -3.07 -20.59 -0.16
CA PRO A 86 -3.93 -19.81 0.74
C PRO A 86 -3.26 -18.49 1.21
N PRO A 87 -4.05 -17.46 1.57
CA PRO A 87 -3.53 -16.19 2.09
C PRO A 87 -2.63 -16.38 3.31
N ASN A 88 -1.44 -15.78 3.31
CA ASN A 88 -0.52 -15.79 4.46
C ASN A 88 0.27 -14.48 4.57
N PRO A 89 -0.42 -13.34 4.84
CA PRO A 89 0.15 -12.02 4.74
C PRO A 89 1.27 -11.77 5.76
N SER A 90 2.50 -11.69 5.29
CA SER A 90 3.68 -11.35 6.11
C SER A 90 3.51 -10.03 6.87
N CYS A 91 2.80 -9.04 6.31
CA CYS A 91 2.56 -7.79 7.02
C CYS A 91 1.67 -7.93 8.26
N VAL A 92 0.73 -8.88 8.26
CA VAL A 92 -0.10 -9.20 9.45
C VAL A 92 0.77 -9.90 10.49
N ARG A 93 1.48 -10.97 10.09
CA ARG A 93 2.33 -11.77 10.99
C ARG A 93 3.37 -10.94 11.76
N TRP A 94 3.91 -9.90 11.12
CA TRP A 94 4.95 -9.04 11.69
C TRP A 94 4.41 -7.73 12.28
N CYS A 95 3.08 -7.56 12.35
CA CYS A 95 2.46 -6.37 12.96
C CYS A 95 2.34 -6.54 14.47
N ASN A 96 3.39 -6.18 15.22
CA ASN A 96 3.40 -6.31 16.68
C ASN A 96 2.32 -5.49 17.40
N SER A 97 1.78 -4.44 16.77
CA SER A 97 0.70 -3.63 17.34
C SER A 97 -0.69 -4.26 17.17
N GLY A 98 -0.83 -5.33 16.38
CA GLY A 98 -2.14 -5.91 16.05
C GLY A 98 -3.02 -5.02 15.19
N ALA A 99 -2.45 -4.02 14.50
CA ALA A 99 -3.21 -3.08 13.67
C ALA A 99 -3.70 -3.69 12.34
N LEU A 100 -3.27 -4.90 12.00
CA LEU A 100 -3.63 -5.64 10.80
C LEU A 100 -4.09 -7.03 11.19
N GLU A 101 -5.21 -7.48 10.63
CA GLU A 101 -5.77 -8.82 10.81
C GLU A 101 -6.17 -9.36 9.44
N LEU A 102 -5.91 -10.66 9.21
CA LEU A 102 -6.50 -11.37 8.09
C LEU A 102 -7.80 -12.00 8.59
N ILE A 103 -8.92 -11.63 7.98
CA ILE A 103 -10.22 -12.23 8.24
C ILE A 103 -10.48 -13.20 7.09
N ASP A 104 -10.69 -14.47 7.44
CA ASP A 104 -11.18 -15.48 6.50
C ASP A 104 -12.68 -15.25 6.24
N ASP A 105 -13.15 -15.58 5.04
CA ASP A 105 -14.57 -15.54 4.68
C ASP A 105 -15.40 -16.58 5.48
#